data_AF-A0A915NBB0-F1
#
_entry.id   AF-A0A915NBB0-F1
#
_cell.length_a   1.000
_cell.length_b   1.000
_cell.length_c   1.000
_cell.angle_alpha   90.00
_cell.angle_beta   90.00
_cell.angle_gamma   90.00
#
_symmetry.space_group_name_H-M   'P 1'
#
loop_
_entity.id
_entity.type
_entity.pdbx_description
1 polymer ?
#
loop_
_entity_poly.entity_id
_entity_poly.type
_entity_poly.pdbx_seq_one_letter_code
_entity_poly.pdbx_strand_id
1 'polypeptide(L)'
;MKSLFHDYKTPSMQECDSLGRRIGLTKRVVQVWFQNTRAKERKAGSSSGSAEPEELIPCCGSSIYCQLCDMPFGNNLNNNNNCQLLQEHIFTENHIEKRMFSAAQLPYYALAAAAAGGIGGMPMNGLLPPLLYDPLLFGTPVSALKVPESVSQQIITDMSSGKGQSCFTQDGLEINKFESKLVDNFGFLSSVDLEVGWGCQNCNNVFQQPELLQNHWKLICPAGEDIGAFKLIQTHYQCNPCQKKFGTQDDFCDHCLSVEHKTNCRAKKESK
;
A
#
# COMPACT_ATOMS: atom_id res chain seq x y z
N MET A 1 17.87 -8.72 4.99
CA MET A 1 19.14 -9.16 5.60
C MET A 1 19.53 -10.60 5.22
N LYS A 2 18.69 -11.64 5.41
CA LYS A 2 19.02 -13.03 5.05
C LYS A 2 19.43 -13.25 3.59
N SER A 3 18.72 -12.65 2.65
CA SER A 3 19.02 -12.76 1.22
C SER A 3 20.33 -12.05 0.87
N LEU A 4 20.58 -10.85 1.40
CA LEU A 4 21.87 -10.15 1.26
C LEU A 4 23.04 -10.95 1.82
N PHE A 5 22.82 -11.69 2.90
CA PHE A 5 23.85 -12.56 3.49
C PHE A 5 24.23 -13.74 2.57
N HIS A 6 23.29 -14.25 1.78
CA HIS A 6 23.58 -15.29 0.80
C HIS A 6 24.47 -14.74 -0.34
N ASP A 7 24.24 -13.49 -0.72
CA ASP A 7 24.97 -12.83 -1.82
C ASP A 7 26.33 -12.30 -1.36
N TYR A 8 26.44 -11.80 -0.12
CA TYR A 8 27.68 -11.29 0.46
C TYR A 8 27.70 -11.39 1.99
N LYS A 9 28.67 -12.13 2.54
CA LYS A 9 28.70 -12.52 3.96
C LYS A 9 29.48 -11.58 4.87
N THR A 10 30.30 -10.69 4.32
CA THR A 10 31.28 -9.88 5.06
C THR A 10 31.21 -8.39 4.73
N PRO A 11 30.06 -7.72 4.94
CA PRO A 11 29.95 -6.27 4.74
C PRO A 11 30.92 -5.50 5.62
N SER A 12 31.52 -4.45 5.04
CA SER A 12 32.33 -3.44 5.70
C SER A 12 31.52 -2.62 6.71
N MET A 13 32.25 -1.85 7.53
CA MET A 13 31.62 -0.95 8.52
C MET A 13 30.74 0.12 7.88
N GLN A 14 31.10 0.60 6.69
CA GLN A 14 30.32 1.60 5.94
C GLN A 14 29.06 0.98 5.34
N GLU A 15 29.16 -0.22 4.76
CA GLU A 15 28.00 -0.94 4.21
C GLU A 15 27.00 -1.32 5.30
N CYS A 16 27.47 -1.72 6.49
CA CYS A 16 26.59 -1.97 7.63
C CYS A 16 25.83 -0.73 8.09
N ASP A 17 26.48 0.44 8.04
CA ASP A 17 25.88 1.71 8.43
C ASP A 17 24.85 2.19 7.41
N SER A 18 25.18 2.13 6.12
CA SER A 18 24.26 2.44 5.02
C SER A 18 23.06 1.49 4.98
N LEU A 19 23.28 0.18 5.15
CA LEU A 19 22.20 -0.80 5.25
C LEU A 19 21.32 -0.54 6.46
N GLY A 20 21.92 -0.26 7.63
CA GLY A 20 21.22 0.05 8.87
C GLY A 20 20.27 1.24 8.72
N ARG A 21 20.77 2.37 8.20
CA ARG A 21 19.95 3.56 7.96
C ARG A 21 18.74 3.27 7.09
N ARG A 22 18.88 2.42 6.07
CA ARG A 22 17.79 2.09 5.12
C ARG A 22 16.72 1.17 5.68
N ILE A 23 17.11 0.21 6.52
CA ILE A 23 16.16 -0.75 7.13
C ILE A 23 15.72 -0.32 8.54
N GLY A 24 16.05 0.90 8.97
CA GLY A 24 15.68 1.43 10.29
C GLY A 24 16.41 0.77 11.46
N LEU A 25 17.61 0.23 11.24
CA LEU A 25 18.42 -0.45 12.27
C LEU A 25 19.74 0.29 12.52
N THR A 26 20.26 0.20 13.74
CA THR A 26 21.58 0.77 14.04
C THR A 26 22.68 -0.06 13.38
N LYS A 27 23.78 0.59 12.99
CA LYS A 27 25.00 -0.06 12.48
C LYS A 27 25.41 -1.29 13.31
N ARG A 28 25.35 -1.16 14.64
CA ARG A 28 25.72 -2.24 15.57
C ARG A 28 24.81 -3.46 15.44
N VAL A 29 23.49 -3.25 15.28
CA VAL A 29 22.52 -4.35 15.09
C VAL A 29 22.82 -5.11 13.80
N VAL A 30 23.08 -4.40 12.70
CA VAL A 30 23.43 -5.02 11.41
C VAL A 30 24.73 -5.79 11.51
N GLN A 31 25.77 -5.20 12.11
CA GLN A 31 27.06 -5.86 12.32
C GLN A 31 26.94 -7.15 13.14
N VAL A 32 26.25 -7.08 14.28
CA VAL A 32 26.02 -8.24 15.16
C VAL A 32 25.22 -9.31 14.44
N TRP A 33 24.23 -8.92 13.63
CA TRP A 33 23.44 -9.85 12.84
C TRP A 33 24.30 -10.64 11.84
N PHE A 34 25.16 -9.97 11.07
CA PHE A 34 26.07 -10.65 10.12
C PHE A 34 27.08 -11.55 10.86
N GLN A 35 27.64 -11.09 11.99
CA GLN A 35 28.56 -11.88 12.82
C GLN A 35 27.89 -13.15 13.37
N ASN A 36 26.70 -13.01 13.97
CA ASN A 36 25.94 -14.13 14.52
C ASN A 36 25.51 -15.13 13.44
N THR A 37 25.16 -14.63 12.26
CA THR A 37 24.75 -15.47 11.12
C THR A 37 25.94 -16.28 10.58
N ARG A 38 27.13 -15.67 10.41
CA ARG A 38 28.35 -16.42 10.06
C ARG A 38 28.75 -17.43 11.13
N ALA A 39 28.65 -17.06 12.41
CA ALA A 39 28.93 -17.97 13.51
C ALA A 39 27.98 -19.18 13.52
N LYS A 40 26.71 -18.97 13.17
CA LYS A 40 25.71 -20.04 13.02
C LYS A 40 26.03 -20.97 11.85
N GLU A 41 26.41 -20.44 10.69
CA GLU A 41 26.86 -21.27 9.54
C GLU A 41 28.08 -22.12 9.88
N ARG A 42 29.11 -21.53 10.53
CA ARG A 42 30.30 -22.29 10.94
C ARG A 42 29.96 -23.46 11.87
N LYS A 43 29.05 -23.24 12.84
CA LYS A 43 28.57 -24.29 13.74
C LYS A 43 27.77 -25.39 13.04
N ALA A 44 27.03 -25.05 11.98
CA ALA A 44 26.25 -26.01 11.21
C ALA A 44 27.11 -26.86 10.24
N GLY A 45 28.27 -26.37 9.81
CA GLY A 45 29.19 -27.09 8.93
C GLY A 45 30.18 -28.03 9.63
N SER A 46 30.24 -28.07 10.96
CA SER A 46 31.27 -28.82 11.70
C SER A 46 30.94 -30.29 12.01
N SER A 47 29.95 -30.91 11.35
CA SER A 47 29.74 -32.37 11.43
C SER A 47 30.69 -33.19 10.54
N SER A 48 31.61 -32.54 9.82
CA SER A 48 32.73 -33.16 9.11
C SER A 48 33.98 -32.35 9.38
N GLY A 49 34.93 -32.93 10.13
CA GLY A 49 36.10 -32.22 10.62
C GLY A 49 37.13 -31.88 9.54
N SER A 50 37.53 -30.61 9.49
CA SER A 50 38.90 -30.13 9.26
C SER A 50 38.99 -28.64 9.60
N ALA A 51 40.16 -28.21 10.06
CA ALA A 51 40.43 -26.91 10.67
C ALA A 51 41.02 -25.88 9.68
N GLU A 52 40.86 -24.60 10.06
CA GLU A 52 41.69 -23.42 9.68
C GLU A 52 41.43 -22.71 8.32
N PRO A 53 41.83 -21.41 8.22
CA PRO A 53 40.98 -20.37 7.67
C PRO A 53 41.38 -19.98 6.25
N GLU A 54 40.39 -19.95 5.35
CA GLU A 54 40.56 -19.29 4.06
C GLU A 54 39.46 -18.27 3.88
N GLU A 55 39.89 -17.00 3.82
CA GLU A 55 39.13 -15.83 3.36
C GLU A 55 38.76 -15.95 1.87
N LEU A 56 38.25 -17.10 1.44
CA LEU A 56 37.69 -17.24 0.11
C LEU A 56 36.22 -16.86 0.19
N ILE A 57 35.98 -15.62 -0.22
CA ILE A 57 34.68 -15.13 -0.69
C ILE A 57 34.08 -16.25 -1.55
N PRO A 58 32.97 -16.90 -1.16
CA PRO A 58 32.30 -17.83 -2.04
C PRO A 58 31.78 -17.00 -3.21
N CYS A 59 32.53 -16.95 -4.31
CA CYS A 59 32.14 -16.28 -5.53
C CYS A 59 30.75 -16.78 -5.91
N CYS A 60 29.81 -15.85 -5.86
CA CYS A 60 28.46 -15.96 -6.38
C CYS A 60 28.46 -16.77 -7.69
N GLY A 61 27.63 -17.81 -7.75
CA GLY A 61 27.55 -18.68 -8.91
C GLY A 61 27.32 -17.87 -10.19
N SER A 62 28.25 -17.97 -11.13
CA SER A 62 28.19 -17.81 -12.61
C SER A 62 27.35 -16.67 -13.24
N SER A 63 26.70 -15.79 -12.48
CA SER A 63 25.71 -14.85 -12.99
C SER A 63 26.37 -13.53 -13.38
N ILE A 64 26.35 -13.23 -14.66
CA ILE A 64 26.86 -11.98 -15.25
C ILE A 64 25.87 -10.81 -15.13
N TYR A 65 24.73 -11.01 -14.48
CA TYR A 65 23.73 -9.96 -14.25
C TYR A 65 23.00 -10.15 -12.91
N CYS A 66 22.51 -9.04 -12.36
CA CYS A 66 21.63 -9.05 -11.20
C CYS A 66 20.21 -9.48 -11.62
N GLN A 67 19.70 -10.61 -11.11
CA GLN A 67 18.35 -11.08 -11.41
C GLN A 67 17.20 -10.21 -10.87
N LEU A 68 17.51 -9.21 -10.02
CA LEU A 68 16.51 -8.29 -9.45
C LEU A 68 16.53 -6.90 -10.07
N CYS A 69 17.65 -6.54 -10.71
CA CYS A 69 17.85 -5.21 -11.25
C CYS A 69 18.17 -5.22 -12.75
N ASP A 70 18.35 -6.41 -13.34
CA ASP A 70 18.82 -6.66 -14.71
C ASP A 70 20.10 -5.87 -15.05
N MET A 71 20.92 -5.58 -14.04
CA MET A 71 22.17 -4.84 -14.18
C MET A 71 23.30 -5.82 -14.53
N PRO A 72 24.02 -5.62 -15.65
CA PRO A 72 25.14 -6.46 -16.03
C PRO A 72 26.37 -6.17 -15.15
N PHE A 73 27.01 -7.22 -14.67
CA PHE A 73 28.36 -7.19 -14.08
C PHE A 73 29.32 -7.55 -15.22
N GLY A 74 30.13 -6.58 -15.67
CA GLY A 74 30.76 -6.55 -17.00
C GLY A 74 31.39 -7.86 -17.54
N ASN A 75 31.54 -7.93 -18.87
CA ASN A 75 31.89 -9.15 -19.63
C ASN A 75 33.32 -9.71 -19.45
N ASN A 76 34.09 -9.29 -18.44
CA ASN A 76 35.48 -9.72 -18.32
C ASN A 76 35.59 -10.97 -17.43
N LEU A 77 36.11 -12.07 -17.99
CA LEU A 77 36.31 -13.37 -17.33
C LEU A 77 37.33 -13.35 -16.16
N ASN A 78 37.77 -12.17 -15.71
CA ASN A 78 38.63 -12.05 -14.54
C ASN A 78 37.76 -11.99 -13.26
N ASN A 79 37.68 -13.13 -12.58
CA ASN A 79 36.78 -13.42 -11.46
C ASN A 79 36.81 -12.40 -10.30
N ASN A 80 37.92 -11.67 -10.14
CA ASN A 80 38.10 -10.72 -9.04
C ASN A 80 37.30 -9.42 -9.22
N ASN A 81 37.12 -8.95 -10.47
CA ASN A 81 36.44 -7.67 -10.73
C ASN A 81 34.91 -7.79 -10.63
N ASN A 82 34.35 -8.96 -10.93
CA ASN A 82 32.90 -9.19 -10.88
C ASN A 82 32.39 -9.22 -9.43
N CYS A 83 33.21 -9.70 -8.49
CA CYS A 83 32.89 -9.68 -7.07
C CYS A 83 32.79 -8.26 -6.50
N GLN A 84 33.68 -7.36 -6.94
CA GLN A 84 33.66 -5.96 -6.52
C GLN A 84 32.46 -5.21 -7.11
N LEU A 85 32.17 -5.40 -8.40
CA LEU A 85 31.01 -4.77 -9.05
C LEU A 85 29.67 -5.27 -8.47
N LEU A 86 29.58 -6.56 -8.12
CA LEU A 86 28.43 -7.11 -7.42
C LEU A 86 28.30 -6.49 -6.03
N GLN A 87 29.39 -6.42 -5.25
CA GLN A 87 29.39 -5.82 -3.92
C GLN A 87 28.92 -4.37 -3.97
N GLU A 88 29.49 -3.55 -4.86
CA GLU A 88 29.09 -2.15 -5.04
C GLU A 88 27.61 -2.04 -5.44
N HIS A 89 27.12 -2.95 -6.28
CA HIS A 89 25.73 -2.99 -6.72
C HIS A 89 24.72 -3.38 -5.63
N ILE A 90 24.96 -4.47 -4.88
CA ILE A 90 23.97 -5.01 -3.91
C ILE A 90 23.72 -4.06 -2.72
N PHE A 91 24.65 -3.13 -2.46
CA PHE A 91 24.51 -2.09 -1.45
C PHE A 91 24.04 -0.73 -2.01
N THR A 92 23.71 -0.62 -3.30
CA THR A 92 23.07 0.58 -3.86
C THR A 92 21.66 0.80 -3.30
N GLU A 93 21.17 2.05 -3.35
CA GLU A 93 19.80 2.41 -2.91
C GLU A 93 18.76 1.62 -3.68
N ASN A 94 18.84 1.70 -5.00
CA ASN A 94 17.92 1.04 -5.90
C ASN A 94 17.90 -0.50 -5.71
N HIS A 95 19.05 -1.15 -5.50
CA HIS A 95 19.06 -2.59 -5.26
C HIS A 95 18.41 -2.92 -3.91
N ILE A 96 18.75 -2.20 -2.83
CA ILE A 96 18.18 -2.44 -1.51
C ILE A 96 16.67 -2.17 -1.51
N GLU A 97 16.20 -1.10 -2.15
CA GLU A 97 14.78 -0.77 -2.28
C GLU A 97 14.02 -1.81 -3.08
N LYS A 98 14.52 -2.23 -4.26
CA LYS A 98 13.93 -3.33 -5.04
C LYS A 98 13.94 -4.65 -4.28
N ARG A 99 15.01 -4.93 -3.51
CA ARG A 99 15.09 -6.08 -2.60
C ARG A 99 14.07 -5.97 -1.46
N MET A 100 13.86 -4.79 -0.89
CA MET A 100 12.87 -4.56 0.15
C MET A 100 11.45 -4.68 -0.42
N PHE A 101 11.20 -4.23 -1.64
CA PHE A 101 9.93 -4.37 -2.34
C PHE A 101 9.62 -5.84 -2.69
N SER A 102 10.60 -6.57 -3.24
CA SER A 102 10.48 -8.02 -3.49
C SER A 102 10.44 -8.85 -2.20
N ALA A 103 11.11 -8.41 -1.13
CA ALA A 103 11.00 -9.04 0.20
C ALA A 103 9.72 -8.63 0.95
N ALA A 104 9.10 -7.51 0.62
CA ALA A 104 7.76 -7.11 1.07
C ALA A 104 6.66 -7.93 0.38
N GLN A 105 6.98 -8.64 -0.71
CA GLN A 105 6.17 -9.74 -1.25
C GLN A 105 6.44 -11.10 -0.57
N LEU A 106 7.49 -11.23 0.26
CA LEU A 106 7.85 -12.44 1.02
C LEU A 106 7.31 -12.60 2.46
N PRO A 107 6.54 -11.68 3.10
CA PRO A 107 5.91 -12.00 4.39
C PRO A 107 4.95 -13.19 4.26
N TYR A 108 4.43 -13.42 3.06
CA TYR A 108 3.40 -14.40 2.77
C TYR A 108 3.89 -15.86 2.86
N TYR A 109 5.07 -16.21 2.35
CA TYR A 109 5.57 -17.59 2.43
C TYR A 109 6.06 -18.00 3.82
N ALA A 110 6.54 -17.04 4.63
CA ALA A 110 6.95 -17.32 6.01
C ALA A 110 5.74 -17.49 6.95
N LEU A 111 4.65 -16.74 6.73
CA LEU A 111 3.38 -16.90 7.46
C LEU A 111 2.67 -18.19 7.08
N ALA A 112 2.64 -18.57 5.80
CA ALA A 112 2.09 -19.86 5.35
C ALA A 112 2.89 -21.04 5.92
N ALA A 113 4.23 -20.93 6.00
CA ALA A 113 5.07 -21.97 6.62
C ALA A 113 4.91 -22.03 8.15
N ALA A 114 4.68 -20.90 8.82
CA ALA A 114 4.40 -20.86 10.26
C ALA A 114 3.01 -21.43 10.61
N ALA A 115 2.00 -21.15 9.77
CA ALA A 115 0.65 -21.71 9.91
C ALA A 115 0.58 -23.21 9.59
N ALA A 116 1.35 -23.68 8.60
CA ALA A 116 1.45 -25.11 8.28
C ALA A 116 2.33 -25.90 9.27
N GLY A 117 3.17 -25.21 10.06
CA GLY A 117 4.19 -25.80 10.93
C GLY A 117 3.78 -26.05 12.38
N GLY A 118 2.50 -25.98 12.72
CA GLY A 118 1.96 -26.53 13.99
C GLY A 118 2.76 -26.20 15.24
N ILE A 119 2.90 -24.92 15.60
CA ILE A 119 3.19 -24.54 16.98
C ILE A 119 1.97 -23.82 17.54
N GLY A 120 1.23 -24.55 18.38
CA GLY A 120 -0.01 -24.08 18.98
C GLY A 120 0.18 -22.85 19.85
N GLY A 121 -0.90 -22.08 19.94
CA GLY A 121 -1.19 -21.20 21.08
C GLY A 121 -0.41 -19.90 21.13
N MET A 122 -0.82 -18.91 20.36
CA MET A 122 -0.67 -17.51 20.77
C MET A 122 -2.08 -16.92 20.94
N PRO A 123 -2.44 -16.38 22.12
CA PRO A 123 -3.76 -15.81 22.32
C PRO A 123 -3.89 -14.52 21.51
N MET A 124 -4.98 -14.42 20.75
CA MET A 124 -5.39 -13.24 19.98
C MET A 124 -5.90 -12.13 20.92
N ASN A 125 -5.05 -11.64 21.83
CA ASN A 125 -5.36 -10.47 22.65
C ASN A 125 -4.57 -9.26 22.13
N GLY A 126 -5.05 -8.73 21.00
CA GLY A 126 -5.33 -7.29 20.89
C GLY A 126 -4.19 -6.28 20.83
N LEU A 127 -2.95 -6.63 20.45
CA LEU A 127 -1.96 -5.59 20.15
C LEU A 127 -1.03 -6.00 19.01
N LEU A 128 -1.41 -5.66 17.78
CA LEU A 128 -0.48 -5.61 16.65
C LEU A 128 0.48 -4.41 16.87
N PRO A 129 1.81 -4.59 16.75
CA PRO A 129 2.75 -3.49 16.87
C PRO A 129 2.46 -2.35 15.87
N PRO A 130 2.60 -1.07 16.25
CA PRO A 130 2.32 0.10 15.39
C PRO A 130 3.12 0.19 14.08
N LEU A 131 4.13 -0.66 13.91
CA LEU A 131 4.96 -0.69 12.69
C LEU A 131 4.37 -1.55 11.57
N LEU A 132 3.16 -2.09 11.74
CA LEU A 132 2.54 -3.04 10.80
C LEU A 132 1.26 -2.52 10.13
N TYR A 133 0.80 -1.29 10.43
CA TYR A 133 -0.41 -0.76 9.81
C TYR A 133 -0.06 -0.03 8.51
N ASP A 134 -0.12 -0.75 7.38
CA ASP A 134 -0.07 -0.16 6.04
C ASP A 134 -1.49 0.20 5.57
N PRO A 135 -1.83 1.49 5.43
CA PRO A 135 -3.16 1.92 4.98
C PRO A 135 -3.59 1.32 3.63
N LEU A 136 -2.64 0.95 2.76
CA LEU A 136 -2.93 0.34 1.46
C LEU A 136 -3.44 -1.10 1.57
N LEU A 137 -3.18 -1.77 2.69
CA LEU A 137 -3.50 -3.18 2.89
C LEU A 137 -4.64 -3.38 3.89
N PHE A 138 -4.69 -2.55 4.92
CA PHE A 138 -5.74 -2.61 5.95
C PHE A 138 -6.98 -1.81 5.55
N GLY A 139 -6.83 -0.80 4.69
CA GLY A 139 -7.90 0.10 4.31
C GLY A 139 -8.24 1.09 5.42
N THR A 140 -9.10 2.04 5.10
CA THR A 140 -9.62 3.02 6.06
C THR A 140 -10.94 2.51 6.63
N PRO A 141 -11.12 2.43 7.95
CA PRO A 141 -12.43 2.07 8.50
C PRO A 141 -13.47 3.14 8.11
N VAL A 142 -14.71 2.73 7.85
CA VAL A 142 -15.79 3.67 7.46
C VAL A 142 -15.99 4.81 8.47
N SER A 143 -15.75 4.56 9.76
CA SER A 143 -15.81 5.58 10.82
C SER A 143 -14.71 6.64 10.77
N ALA A 144 -13.62 6.39 10.04
CA ALA A 144 -12.53 7.34 9.85
C ALA A 144 -12.63 8.13 8.53
N LEU A 145 -13.69 7.91 7.75
CA LEU A 145 -13.94 8.70 6.55
C LEU A 145 -14.25 10.15 6.91
N LYS A 146 -13.79 11.07 6.07
CA LYS A 146 -14.06 12.52 6.23
C LYS A 146 -15.47 12.86 5.77
N VAL A 147 -16.49 12.19 6.30
CA VAL A 147 -17.91 12.42 6.04
C VAL A 147 -18.65 12.57 7.38
N PRO A 148 -19.87 13.14 7.40
CA PRO A 148 -20.67 13.18 8.62
C PRO A 148 -20.95 11.79 9.18
N GLU A 149 -21.07 11.69 10.50
CA GLU A 149 -21.33 10.42 11.21
C GLU A 149 -22.60 9.70 10.71
N SER A 150 -23.64 10.46 10.33
CA SER A 150 -24.86 9.91 9.74
C SER A 150 -24.59 9.13 8.44
N VAL A 151 -23.67 9.62 7.61
CA VAL A 151 -23.26 8.97 6.36
C VAL A 151 -22.44 7.72 6.65
N SER A 152 -21.47 7.79 7.57
CA SER A 152 -20.70 6.62 7.99
C SER A 152 -21.59 5.51 8.54
N GLN A 153 -22.60 5.85 9.34
CA GLN A 153 -23.59 4.89 9.87
C GLN A 153 -24.47 4.30 8.76
N GLN A 154 -24.89 5.11 7.79
CA GLN A 154 -25.62 4.62 6.62
C GLN A 154 -24.79 3.59 5.86
N ILE A 155 -23.51 3.87 5.57
CA ILE A 155 -22.62 2.96 4.85
C ILE A 155 -22.47 1.64 5.61
N ILE A 156 -22.22 1.67 6.92
CA ILE A 156 -22.08 0.45 7.74
C ILE A 156 -23.39 -0.37 7.73
N THR A 157 -24.53 0.30 7.82
CA THR A 157 -25.85 -0.34 7.75
C THR A 157 -26.07 -0.99 6.39
N ASP A 158 -25.71 -0.32 5.30
CA ASP A 158 -25.83 -0.84 3.94
C ASP A 158 -24.91 -2.04 3.71
N MET A 159 -23.68 -2.00 4.22
CA MET A 159 -22.71 -3.10 4.15
C MET A 159 -23.22 -4.35 4.90
N SER A 160 -23.70 -4.17 6.12
CA SER A 160 -24.23 -5.26 6.96
C SER A 160 -25.56 -5.81 6.46
N SER A 161 -26.34 -5.02 5.73
CA SER A 161 -27.58 -5.45 5.07
C SER A 161 -27.35 -6.22 3.77
N GLY A 162 -26.10 -6.46 3.37
CA GLY A 162 -25.78 -7.21 2.15
C GLY A 162 -26.06 -6.44 0.85
N LYS A 163 -26.18 -5.11 0.90
CA LYS A 163 -26.25 -4.31 -0.35
C LYS A 163 -24.89 -4.37 -1.06
N GLY A 164 -24.90 -4.25 -2.38
CA GLY A 164 -23.64 -4.16 -3.16
C GLY A 164 -23.02 -2.76 -3.19
N GLN A 165 -23.74 -1.74 -2.73
CA GLN A 165 -23.29 -0.34 -2.75
C GLN A 165 -24.05 0.53 -1.76
N SER A 166 -23.46 1.67 -1.40
CA SER A 166 -24.15 2.80 -0.75
C SER A 166 -23.97 4.07 -1.59
N CYS A 167 -25.03 4.87 -1.67
CA CYS A 167 -25.03 6.15 -2.37
C CYS A 167 -25.24 7.28 -1.36
N PHE A 168 -24.35 8.27 -1.35
CA PHE A 168 -24.34 9.37 -0.38
C PHE A 168 -23.73 10.65 -0.96
N THR A 169 -24.05 11.80 -0.37
CA THR A 169 -23.41 13.09 -0.65
C THR A 169 -22.28 13.34 0.37
N GLN A 170 -21.29 14.18 0.05
CA GLN A 170 -20.17 14.46 0.97
C GLN A 170 -20.64 15.05 2.31
N ASP A 171 -21.70 15.85 2.25
CA ASP A 171 -22.31 16.56 3.38
C ASP A 171 -23.48 15.80 4.02
N GLY A 172 -23.85 14.64 3.48
CA GLY A 172 -24.98 13.84 3.97
C GLY A 172 -26.34 14.51 3.78
N LEU A 173 -26.42 15.55 2.95
CA LEU A 173 -27.66 16.28 2.68
C LEU A 173 -28.38 15.72 1.45
N GLU A 174 -29.71 15.76 1.47
CA GLU A 174 -30.54 15.30 0.35
C GLU A 174 -30.62 16.34 -0.76
N ILE A 175 -30.42 15.88 -2.00
CA ILE A 175 -30.43 16.72 -3.21
C ILE A 175 -31.83 17.30 -3.48
N ASN A 176 -32.88 16.50 -3.30
CA ASN A 176 -34.27 16.94 -3.50
C ASN A 176 -34.65 18.12 -2.59
N LYS A 177 -34.13 18.15 -1.36
CA LYS A 177 -34.34 19.25 -0.42
C LYS A 177 -33.55 20.50 -0.80
N PHE A 178 -32.45 20.35 -1.52
CA PHE A 178 -31.62 21.46 -1.97
C PHE A 178 -32.22 22.18 -3.18
N GLU A 179 -32.76 21.44 -4.15
CA GLU A 179 -33.45 22.00 -5.31
C GLU A 179 -34.55 23.00 -4.91
N SER A 180 -35.32 22.66 -3.87
CA SER A 180 -36.40 23.54 -3.37
C SER A 180 -35.93 24.82 -2.66
N LYS A 181 -34.67 24.87 -2.18
CA LYS A 181 -34.08 26.05 -1.52
C LYS A 181 -33.48 27.04 -2.51
N LEU A 182 -33.32 26.67 -3.77
CA LEU A 182 -32.82 27.57 -4.81
C LEU A 182 -33.97 28.44 -5.31
N VAL A 183 -34.31 29.47 -4.50
CA VAL A 183 -35.51 30.33 -4.65
C VAL A 183 -35.53 31.12 -5.96
N ASP A 184 -34.37 31.44 -6.52
CA ASP A 184 -34.26 32.24 -7.75
C ASP A 184 -33.51 31.47 -8.84
N ASN A 185 -34.31 30.82 -9.70
CA ASN A 185 -34.04 30.59 -11.12
C ASN A 185 -33.12 29.41 -11.56
N PHE A 186 -33.85 28.37 -12.02
CA PHE A 186 -33.62 27.41 -13.12
C PHE A 186 -32.95 26.06 -12.77
N GLY A 187 -33.54 24.98 -13.32
CA GLY A 187 -33.09 23.58 -13.30
C GLY A 187 -31.70 23.35 -13.93
N PHE A 188 -30.70 23.95 -13.31
CA PHE A 188 -29.29 23.86 -13.64
C PHE A 188 -28.54 22.92 -12.70
N LEU A 189 -29.16 22.49 -11.62
CA LEU A 189 -28.61 21.45 -10.77
C LEU A 189 -28.99 20.09 -11.37
N SER A 190 -27.98 19.26 -11.59
CA SER A 190 -28.17 17.82 -11.75
C SER A 190 -27.33 17.10 -10.70
N SER A 191 -27.68 15.85 -10.39
CA SER A 191 -26.85 14.97 -9.59
C SER A 191 -26.05 14.05 -10.48
N VAL A 192 -24.79 13.80 -10.13
CA VAL A 192 -23.94 12.80 -10.80
C VAL A 192 -23.30 11.89 -9.78
N ASP A 193 -23.46 10.59 -9.97
CA ASP A 193 -22.88 9.57 -9.12
C ASP A 193 -21.45 9.23 -9.58
N LEU A 194 -20.52 9.24 -8.64
CA LEU A 194 -19.13 8.85 -8.87
C LEU A 194 -18.78 7.65 -8.00
N GLU A 195 -18.15 6.63 -8.59
CA GLU A 195 -17.54 5.54 -7.82
C GLU A 195 -16.25 6.06 -7.17
N VAL A 196 -16.24 6.16 -5.84
CA VAL A 196 -15.13 6.78 -5.09
C VAL A 196 -14.38 5.80 -4.19
N GLY A 197 -14.89 4.59 -4.00
CA GLY A 197 -14.22 3.60 -3.17
C GLY A 197 -14.84 2.21 -3.21
N TRP A 198 -14.09 1.26 -2.68
CA TRP A 198 -14.42 -0.15 -2.60
C TRP A 198 -14.31 -0.62 -1.15
N GLY A 199 -15.35 -1.25 -0.63
CA GLY A 199 -15.43 -1.70 0.76
C GLY A 199 -15.43 -3.23 0.89
N CYS A 200 -14.82 -3.72 1.96
CA CYS A 200 -14.95 -5.11 2.39
C CYS A 200 -16.12 -5.24 3.38
N GLN A 201 -17.16 -5.98 2.99
CA GLN A 201 -18.37 -6.16 3.81
C GLN A 201 -18.15 -7.02 5.06
N ASN A 202 -17.05 -7.76 5.13
CA ASN A 202 -16.71 -8.56 6.30
C ASN A 202 -16.13 -7.72 7.45
N CYS A 203 -15.37 -6.66 7.14
CA CYS A 203 -14.63 -5.87 8.14
C CYS A 203 -14.96 -4.37 8.16
N ASN A 204 -15.79 -3.88 7.23
CA ASN A 204 -16.17 -2.47 7.08
C ASN A 204 -14.98 -1.52 6.83
N ASN A 205 -13.89 -2.02 6.25
CA ASN A 205 -12.80 -1.19 5.75
C ASN A 205 -13.00 -0.88 4.27
N VAL A 206 -12.57 0.32 3.87
CA VAL A 206 -12.70 0.83 2.50
C VAL A 206 -11.36 1.21 1.90
N PHE A 207 -11.31 1.14 0.57
CA PHE A 207 -10.11 1.23 -0.24
C PHE A 207 -10.37 2.18 -1.42
N GLN A 208 -9.32 2.89 -1.84
CA GLN A 208 -9.39 3.86 -2.94
C GLN A 208 -9.34 3.21 -4.33
N GLN A 209 -9.02 1.91 -4.41
CA GLN A 209 -8.89 1.16 -5.66
C GLN A 209 -9.35 -0.29 -5.46
N PRO A 210 -9.92 -0.94 -6.48
CA PRO A 210 -10.41 -2.31 -6.38
C PRO A 210 -9.26 -3.31 -6.17
N GLU A 211 -8.06 -3.05 -6.71
CA GLU A 211 -6.88 -3.91 -6.53
C GLU A 211 -6.44 -3.96 -5.06
N LEU A 212 -6.60 -2.86 -4.33
CA LEU A 212 -6.28 -2.80 -2.90
C LEU A 212 -7.27 -3.64 -2.07
N LEU A 213 -8.56 -3.62 -2.43
CA LEU A 213 -9.55 -4.51 -1.81
C LEU A 213 -9.26 -5.98 -2.11
N GLN A 214 -8.85 -6.32 -3.34
CA GLN A 214 -8.46 -7.70 -3.67
C GLN A 214 -7.22 -8.14 -2.88
N ASN A 215 -6.22 -7.27 -2.73
CA ASN A 215 -5.05 -7.55 -1.92
C ASN A 215 -5.42 -7.74 -0.45
N HIS A 216 -6.33 -6.90 0.06
CA HIS A 216 -6.88 -7.04 1.40
C HIS A 216 -7.55 -8.39 1.60
N TRP A 217 -8.39 -8.84 0.67
CA TRP A 217 -8.99 -10.17 0.76
C TRP A 217 -7.95 -11.27 0.82
N LYS A 218 -7.02 -11.28 -0.13
CA LYS A 218 -5.98 -12.33 -0.21
C LYS A 218 -5.10 -12.41 1.03
N LEU A 219 -4.85 -11.28 1.69
CA LEU A 219 -3.79 -11.18 2.71
C LEU A 219 -4.29 -10.95 4.13
N ILE A 220 -5.43 -10.28 4.30
CA ILE A 220 -5.93 -9.82 5.61
C ILE A 220 -7.32 -10.39 5.91
N CYS A 221 -8.22 -10.42 4.94
CA CYS A 221 -9.62 -10.80 5.14
C CYS A 221 -10.14 -11.73 4.02
N PRO A 222 -9.69 -13.00 3.94
CA PRO A 222 -10.08 -13.92 2.88
C PRO A 222 -11.58 -14.18 2.81
N ALA A 223 -12.25 -14.27 3.97
CA ALA A 223 -13.70 -14.41 4.06
C ALA A 223 -14.48 -13.26 3.40
N GLY A 224 -13.83 -12.11 3.17
CA GLY A 224 -14.43 -10.97 2.49
C GLY A 224 -14.60 -11.20 0.99
N GLU A 225 -13.80 -12.05 0.36
CA GLU A 225 -13.91 -12.36 -1.07
C GLU A 225 -15.22 -13.07 -1.40
N ASP A 226 -15.63 -14.00 -0.52
CA ASP A 226 -16.88 -14.75 -0.67
C ASP A 226 -18.13 -13.87 -0.53
N ILE A 227 -18.06 -12.81 0.29
CA ILE A 227 -19.16 -11.85 0.47
C ILE A 227 -19.23 -10.90 -0.73
N GLY A 228 -18.07 -10.46 -1.22
CA GLY A 228 -17.95 -9.61 -2.40
C GLY A 228 -17.64 -8.15 -2.09
N ALA A 229 -17.43 -7.39 -3.17
CA ALA A 229 -17.07 -5.98 -3.09
C ALA A 229 -18.30 -5.11 -2.85
N PHE A 230 -18.15 -4.16 -1.93
CA PHE A 230 -19.09 -3.07 -1.73
C PHE A 230 -18.63 -1.82 -2.46
N LYS A 231 -19.50 -1.11 -3.16
CA LYS A 231 -19.14 0.16 -3.81
C LYS A 231 -19.59 1.37 -2.99
N LEU A 232 -18.68 2.34 -2.85
CA LEU A 232 -19.00 3.66 -2.31
C LEU A 232 -19.28 4.59 -3.48
N ILE A 233 -20.53 5.01 -3.60
CA ILE A 233 -20.99 5.91 -4.65
C ILE A 233 -21.24 7.27 -4.03
N GLN A 234 -20.48 8.27 -4.47
CA GLN A 234 -20.63 9.62 -4.00
C GLN A 234 -21.40 10.46 -5.03
N THR A 235 -22.60 10.89 -4.66
CA THR A 235 -23.41 11.79 -5.46
C THR A 235 -22.89 13.22 -5.32
N HIS A 236 -22.54 13.82 -6.46
CA HIS A 236 -22.05 15.19 -6.56
C HIS A 236 -23.13 16.12 -7.13
N TYR A 237 -23.11 17.37 -6.67
CA TYR A 237 -23.91 18.46 -7.22
C TYR A 237 -23.25 18.96 -8.50
N GLN A 238 -23.94 18.89 -9.63
CA GLN A 238 -23.41 19.30 -10.93
C GLN A 238 -24.15 20.54 -11.44
N CYS A 239 -23.37 21.54 -11.84
CA CYS A 239 -23.87 22.75 -12.48
C CYS A 239 -23.96 22.53 -13.99
N ASN A 240 -25.16 22.42 -14.55
CA ASN A 240 -25.40 22.20 -15.99
C ASN A 240 -24.79 23.29 -16.89
N PRO A 241 -24.86 24.60 -16.55
CA PRO A 241 -24.19 25.64 -17.32
C PRO A 241 -22.67 25.50 -17.36
N CYS A 242 -22.03 25.18 -16.23
CA CYS A 242 -20.57 25.15 -16.15
C CYS A 242 -19.96 23.75 -16.32
N GLN A 243 -20.78 22.70 -16.27
CA GLN A 243 -20.37 21.29 -16.24
C GLN A 243 -19.38 20.95 -15.11
N LYS A 244 -19.33 21.79 -14.06
CA LYS A 244 -18.51 21.60 -12.86
C LYS A 244 -19.28 20.75 -11.83
N LYS A 245 -18.56 19.91 -11.08
CA LYS A 245 -19.09 18.99 -10.06
C LYS A 245 -18.57 19.41 -8.68
N PHE A 246 -19.42 19.31 -7.66
CA PHE A 246 -19.15 19.77 -6.31
C PHE A 246 -19.58 18.70 -5.30
N GLY A 247 -18.77 18.48 -4.26
CA GLY A 247 -19.04 17.45 -3.25
C GLY A 247 -20.11 17.87 -2.24
N THR A 248 -20.16 19.17 -1.92
CA THR A 248 -21.06 19.74 -0.90
C THR A 248 -22.00 20.80 -1.49
N GLN A 249 -23.13 21.05 -0.81
CA GLN A 249 -24.06 22.15 -1.15
C GLN A 249 -23.40 23.51 -1.02
N ASP A 250 -22.54 23.70 -0.01
CA ASP A 250 -21.84 24.96 0.23
C ASP A 250 -20.89 25.29 -0.93
N ASP A 251 -20.05 24.34 -1.37
CA ASP A 251 -19.16 24.54 -2.52
C ASP A 251 -19.94 24.87 -3.80
N PHE A 252 -21.10 24.25 -3.98
CA PHE A 252 -21.99 24.54 -5.11
C PHE A 252 -22.58 25.95 -5.01
N CYS A 253 -23.01 26.37 -3.82
CA CYS A 253 -23.53 27.73 -3.58
C CYS A 253 -22.46 28.78 -3.85
N ASP A 254 -21.24 28.58 -3.34
CA ASP A 254 -20.10 29.46 -3.58
C ASP A 254 -19.79 29.57 -5.08
N HIS A 255 -19.85 28.45 -5.80
CA HIS A 255 -19.77 28.46 -7.26
C HIS A 255 -20.88 29.29 -7.90
N CYS A 256 -22.14 29.13 -7.51
CA CYS A 256 -23.26 29.89 -8.06
C CYS A 256 -23.14 31.40 -7.81
N LEU A 257 -22.53 31.80 -6.69
CA LEU A 257 -22.27 33.20 -6.35
C LEU A 257 -21.08 33.80 -7.12
N SER A 258 -20.20 32.96 -7.67
CA SER A 258 -19.00 33.38 -8.40
C SER A 258 -19.32 34.19 -9.67
N VAL A 259 -18.38 35.07 -10.02
CA VAL A 259 -18.48 35.88 -11.25
C VAL A 259 -18.43 35.00 -12.49
N GLU A 260 -17.57 33.96 -12.49
CA GLU A 260 -17.46 32.99 -13.59
C GLU A 260 -18.79 32.29 -13.90
N HIS A 261 -19.52 31.90 -12.87
CA HIS A 261 -20.83 31.27 -13.06
C HIS A 261 -21.81 32.27 -13.69
N LYS A 262 -21.88 33.49 -13.14
CA LYS A 262 -22.78 34.55 -13.66
C LYS A 262 -22.50 34.87 -15.12
N THR A 263 -21.23 34.90 -15.55
CA THR A 263 -20.85 35.12 -16.96
C THR A 263 -21.25 33.93 -17.84
N ASN A 264 -20.94 32.70 -17.41
CA ASN A 264 -21.26 31.49 -18.17
C ASN A 264 -22.77 31.25 -18.30
N CYS A 265 -23.55 31.55 -17.26
CA CYS A 265 -25.00 31.47 -17.27
C CYS A 265 -25.65 32.51 -18.18
N ARG A 266 -25.09 33.73 -18.28
CA ARG A 266 -25.56 34.76 -19.21
C ARG A 266 -25.27 34.39 -20.66
N ALA A 267 -24.04 33.97 -20.97
CA ALA A 267 -23.64 33.58 -22.32
C ALA A 267 -24.49 32.43 -22.90
N LYS A 268 -24.90 31.46 -22.07
CA LYS A 268 -25.76 30.35 -22.49
C LYS A 268 -27.24 30.70 -22.64
N LYS A 269 -27.72 31.80 -22.03
CA LYS A 269 -29.07 32.32 -22.27
C LYS A 269 -29.18 33.09 -23.59
N GLU A 270 -28.07 33.67 -24.08
CA GLU A 270 -28.02 34.44 -25.32
C GLU A 270 -27.75 33.58 -26.57
N SER A 271 -27.34 32.31 -26.39
CA SER A 271 -27.10 31.34 -27.48
C SER A 271 -28.28 30.40 -27.76
N LYS A 272 -29.47 30.69 -27.21
CA LYS A 272 -30.68 29.86 -27.30
C LYS A 272 -31.83 30.70 -27.82
#